data_AF-A0A8H6ZGP4-F1
#
_entry.id   AF-A0A8H6ZGP4-F1
#
_cell.length_a   1.000
_cell.length_b   1.000
_cell.length_c   1.000
_cell.angle_alpha   90.00
_cell.angle_beta   90.00
_cell.angle_gamma   90.00
#
_symmetry.space_group_name_H-M   'P 1'
#
loop_
_entity.id
_entity.type
_entity.pdbx_description
1 polymer ?
#
loop_
_entity_poly.entity_id
_entity_poly.type
_entity_poly.pdbx_seq_one_letter_code
_entity_poly.pdbx_strand_id
1 'polypeptide(L)'
;MFFVEVTRNRSTPFWSHPSLKPLDAPPPPSTSPVLPTSNSVHRDEIIQEAAKESDEELVEIRAGATFDERLTSTLTKIRDFCDGLEYQRQFRDLRMLDTLEREGASFFRLIDNCLSRERRANSSRSAPPTTWERSTANAMFYRTRPNPSDRDT
;
A
#
# COMPACT_ATOMS: atom_id res chain seq x y z
N MET A 1 -20.99 51.63 -3.04
CA MET A 1 -20.37 50.29 -2.91
C MET A 1 -18.91 50.46 -3.27
N PHE A 2 -17.99 50.19 -2.35
CA PHE A 2 -16.54 50.32 -2.58
C PHE A 2 -15.91 48.94 -2.41
N PHE A 3 -14.97 48.59 -3.29
CA PHE A 3 -14.16 47.39 -3.16
C PHE A 3 -12.70 47.80 -2.92
N VAL A 4 -12.03 47.12 -1.99
CA VAL A 4 -10.59 47.23 -1.76
C VAL A 4 -9.92 46.12 -2.56
N GLU A 5 -9.09 46.51 -3.53
CA GLU A 5 -8.25 45.57 -4.28
C GLU A 5 -7.04 45.19 -3.43
N VAL A 6 -6.91 43.90 -3.09
CA VAL A 6 -5.77 43.37 -2.34
C VAL A 6 -4.77 42.77 -3.32
N THR A 7 -3.71 43.50 -3.65
CA THR A 7 -2.57 42.97 -4.40
C THR A 7 -1.73 42.08 -3.48
N ARG A 8 -1.89 40.76 -3.58
CA ARG A 8 -1.02 39.80 -2.89
C ARG A 8 0.34 39.76 -3.59
N ASN A 9 1.34 40.40 -3.00
CA ASN A 9 2.74 40.20 -3.36
C ASN A 9 3.16 38.77 -2.96
N ARG A 10 2.95 37.82 -3.87
CA ARG A 10 3.49 36.46 -3.74
C ARG A 10 4.98 36.52 -4.09
N SER A 11 5.84 36.81 -3.12
CA SER A 11 7.25 36.48 -3.27
C SER A 11 7.36 34.96 -3.36
N THR A 12 7.94 34.47 -4.45
CA THR A 12 8.32 33.08 -4.59
C THR A 12 9.20 32.68 -3.39
N PRO A 13 9.11 31.43 -2.89
CA PRO A 13 9.82 31.04 -1.67
C PRO A 13 11.32 31.31 -1.80
N PHE A 14 11.88 31.93 -0.76
CA PHE A 14 13.26 32.43 -0.63
C PHE A 14 14.31 31.32 -0.40
N TRP A 15 13.94 30.05 -0.61
CA TRP A 15 14.86 28.94 -0.40
C TRP A 15 15.69 28.69 -1.66
N SER A 16 16.81 29.40 -1.76
CA SER A 16 17.88 29.14 -2.71
C SER A 16 18.97 28.29 -2.04
N HIS A 17 19.18 27.06 -2.51
CA HIS A 17 20.30 26.23 -2.05
C HIS A 17 21.53 26.47 -2.95
N PRO A 18 22.75 26.66 -2.41
CA PRO A 18 23.94 27.04 -3.20
C PRO A 18 24.31 26.07 -4.33
N SER A 19 23.92 24.80 -4.22
CA SER A 19 24.24 23.77 -5.21
C SER A 19 23.17 23.56 -6.30
N LEU A 20 22.01 24.23 -6.20
CA LEU A 20 20.93 24.03 -7.17
C LEU A 20 21.04 25.06 -8.30
N LYS A 21 21.34 24.58 -9.50
CA LYS A 21 21.28 25.37 -10.73
C LYS A 21 19.88 25.18 -11.35
N PRO A 22 19.15 26.26 -11.68
CA PRO A 22 17.93 26.17 -12.47
C PRO A 22 18.24 25.45 -13.80
N LEU A 23 17.43 24.45 -14.16
CA LEU A 23 17.52 23.83 -15.47
C LEU A 23 16.89 24.78 -16.49
N ASP A 24 17.61 25.05 -17.58
CA ASP A 24 17.11 25.86 -18.69
C ASP A 24 15.79 25.31 -19.22
N ALA A 25 14.88 26.23 -19.56
CA ALA A 25 13.56 25.89 -20.08
C ALA A 25 13.67 25.04 -21.36
N PRO A 26 12.80 24.03 -21.54
CA PRO A 26 12.85 23.18 -22.72
C PRO A 26 12.56 23.99 -24.00
N PRO A 27 13.29 23.76 -25.10
CA PRO A 27 12.99 24.39 -26.38
C PRO A 27 11.64 23.88 -26.95
N PRO A 28 10.94 24.69 -27.75
CA PRO A 28 9.60 24.38 -28.26
C PRO A 28 9.57 23.14 -29.17
N PRO A 29 8.39 22.49 -29.31
CA PRO A 29 8.27 21.17 -29.93
C PRO A 29 8.35 21.27 -31.45
N SER A 30 9.26 20.52 -32.08
CA SER A 30 9.26 20.35 -33.54
C SER A 30 9.88 19.03 -33.97
N THR A 31 9.02 18.24 -34.63
CA THR A 31 9.28 17.24 -35.68
C THR A 31 9.74 15.82 -35.32
N SER A 32 8.81 14.88 -35.51
CA SER A 32 8.91 13.41 -35.49
C SER A 32 9.76 12.82 -36.63
N PRO A 33 10.13 11.52 -36.53
CA PRO A 33 9.67 10.57 -37.56
C PRO A 33 9.28 9.15 -37.06
N VAL A 34 8.06 8.74 -37.46
CA VAL A 34 7.50 7.47 -38.00
C VAL A 34 8.18 6.07 -37.78
N LEU A 35 7.44 5.17 -37.07
CA LEU A 35 7.06 3.72 -37.26
C LEU A 35 8.06 2.64 -37.80
N PRO A 36 7.91 1.30 -37.55
CA PRO A 36 6.64 0.53 -37.54
C PRO A 36 6.46 -0.70 -36.61
N THR A 37 5.17 -1.02 -36.42
CA THR A 37 4.43 -2.30 -36.29
C THR A 37 5.15 -3.64 -36.02
N SER A 38 4.61 -4.41 -35.06
CA SER A 38 4.44 -5.85 -35.22
C SER A 38 3.15 -6.35 -34.56
N ASN A 39 2.28 -6.90 -35.40
CA ASN A 39 1.08 -7.68 -35.03
C ASN A 39 1.48 -9.03 -34.43
N SER A 40 0.68 -9.56 -33.49
CA SER A 40 0.38 -11.01 -33.42
C SER A 40 -0.76 -11.26 -32.40
N VAL A 41 -2.00 -11.47 -32.85
CA VAL A 41 -2.70 -12.77 -33.06
C VAL A 41 -3.71 -13.07 -31.93
N HIS A 42 -4.91 -13.42 -32.39
CA HIS A 42 -6.08 -13.96 -31.72
C HIS A 42 -5.89 -14.75 -30.42
N ARG A 43 -6.84 -14.55 -29.50
CA ARG A 43 -7.49 -15.69 -28.83
C ARG A 43 -8.93 -15.36 -28.46
N ASP A 44 -9.82 -16.20 -28.98
CA ASP A 44 -11.26 -16.22 -28.75
C ASP A 44 -11.64 -16.41 -27.28
N GLU A 45 -12.84 -15.88 -26.98
CA GLU A 45 -13.86 -16.36 -26.04
C GLU A 45 -13.44 -16.72 -24.61
N ILE A 46 -14.02 -15.98 -23.65
CA ILE A 46 -14.98 -16.50 -22.64
C ILE A 46 -15.67 -15.26 -22.04
N ILE A 47 -16.96 -15.12 -22.31
CA ILE A 47 -17.83 -14.20 -21.56
C ILE A 47 -17.99 -14.84 -20.17
N GLN A 48 -17.19 -14.40 -19.21
CA GLN A 48 -17.48 -14.64 -17.80
C GLN A 48 -18.63 -13.73 -17.43
N GLU A 49 -19.80 -14.34 -17.18
CA GLU A 49 -20.84 -13.75 -16.35
C GLU A 49 -20.19 -13.28 -15.06
N ALA A 50 -19.89 -11.99 -15.00
CA ALA A 50 -19.54 -11.33 -13.77
C ALA A 50 -20.79 -11.41 -12.89
N ALA A 51 -20.79 -12.37 -11.97
CA ALA A 51 -21.55 -12.27 -10.75
C ALA A 51 -21.29 -10.87 -10.20
N LYS A 52 -22.31 -10.02 -10.30
CA LYS A 52 -22.39 -8.77 -9.54
C LYS A 52 -22.57 -9.18 -8.09
N GLU A 53 -21.50 -9.70 -7.49
CA GLU A 53 -21.42 -9.82 -6.05
C GLU A 53 -21.31 -8.40 -5.53
N SER A 54 -22.46 -7.97 -5.03
CA SER A 54 -22.80 -6.64 -4.55
C SER A 54 -21.66 -5.95 -3.79
N ASP A 55 -21.04 -4.99 -4.45
CA ASP A 55 -20.15 -3.99 -3.83
C ASP A 55 -20.91 -3.14 -2.77
N GLU A 56 -22.25 -3.27 -2.72
CA GLU A 56 -23.13 -2.55 -1.80
C GLU A 56 -23.10 -3.17 -0.39
N GLU A 57 -22.88 -4.48 -0.25
CA GLU A 57 -22.82 -5.14 1.08
C GLU A 57 -21.53 -4.75 1.84
N LEU A 58 -20.43 -4.51 1.12
CA LEU A 58 -19.18 -4.07 1.73
C LEU A 58 -19.21 -2.59 2.17
N VAL A 59 -20.06 -1.79 1.54
CA VAL A 59 -20.26 -0.36 1.85
C VAL A 59 -21.19 -0.20 3.06
N GLU A 60 -22.21 -1.05 3.21
CA GLU A 60 -23.16 -0.97 4.33
C GLU A 60 -22.54 -1.35 5.69
N ILE A 61 -21.59 -2.31 5.70
CA ILE A 61 -20.79 -2.66 6.89
C ILE A 61 -19.93 -1.48 7.37
N ARG A 62 -19.58 -0.53 6.49
CA ARG A 62 -18.78 0.65 6.88
C ARG A 62 -19.58 1.76 7.54
N ALA A 63 -20.91 1.79 7.40
CA ALA A 63 -21.74 2.91 7.83
C ALA A 63 -22.16 2.85 9.32
N GLY A 64 -22.20 1.66 9.93
CA GLY A 64 -22.69 1.48 11.31
C GLY A 64 -21.69 0.95 12.33
N ALA A 65 -20.57 0.34 11.91
CA ALA A 65 -19.66 -0.34 12.82
C ALA A 65 -18.53 0.57 13.33
N THR A 66 -18.22 0.46 14.62
CA THR A 66 -17.08 1.17 15.22
C THR A 66 -15.74 0.66 14.64
N PHE A 67 -14.66 1.43 14.82
CA PHE A 67 -13.33 0.97 14.41
C PHE A 67 -12.96 -0.37 15.07
N ASP A 68 -13.24 -0.51 16.37
CA ASP A 68 -12.92 -1.69 17.16
C ASP A 68 -13.71 -2.92 16.70
N GLU A 69 -14.99 -2.76 16.39
CA GLU A 69 -15.81 -3.83 15.81
C GLU A 69 -15.26 -4.31 14.46
N ARG A 70 -14.92 -3.36 13.56
CA ARG A 70 -14.36 -3.70 12.25
C ARG A 70 -13.01 -4.40 12.37
N LEU A 71 -12.13 -3.92 13.24
CA LEU A 71 -10.84 -4.53 13.48
C LEU A 71 -11.00 -5.92 14.11
N THR A 72 -11.88 -6.07 15.10
CA THR A 72 -12.18 -7.35 15.76
C THR A 72 -12.75 -8.35 14.76
N SER A 73 -13.73 -7.95 13.95
CA SER A 73 -14.31 -8.79 12.89
C SER A 73 -13.23 -9.24 11.89
N THR A 74 -12.36 -8.32 11.45
CA THR A 74 -11.26 -8.65 10.55
C THR A 74 -10.27 -9.64 11.19
N LEU A 75 -9.93 -9.46 12.47
CA LEU A 75 -9.06 -10.38 13.21
C LEU A 75 -9.68 -11.76 13.36
N THR A 76 -10.99 -11.85 13.62
CA THR A 76 -11.71 -13.13 13.67
C THR A 76 -11.64 -13.85 12.33
N LYS A 77 -11.94 -13.16 11.22
CA LYS A 77 -11.83 -13.74 9.87
C LYS A 77 -10.43 -14.27 9.57
N ILE A 78 -9.38 -13.53 9.94
CA ILE A 78 -7.99 -13.97 9.75
C ILE A 78 -7.68 -15.21 10.60
N ARG A 79 -8.15 -15.28 11.85
CA ARG A 79 -7.95 -16.45 12.73
C ARG A 79 -8.66 -17.68 12.18
N ASP A 80 -9.94 -17.57 11.87
CA ASP A 80 -10.73 -18.68 11.31
C ASP A 80 -10.12 -19.18 9.98
N PHE A 81 -9.61 -18.26 9.16
CA PHE A 81 -8.89 -18.60 7.94
C PHE A 81 -7.58 -19.36 8.21
N CYS A 82 -6.77 -18.91 9.18
CA CYS A 82 -5.56 -19.63 9.59
C CYS A 82 -5.88 -21.04 10.09
N ASP A 83 -6.92 -21.21 10.91
CA ASP A 83 -7.36 -22.52 11.41
C ASP A 83 -7.78 -23.44 10.23
N GLY A 84 -8.46 -22.88 9.23
CA GLY A 84 -8.77 -23.57 7.97
C GLY A 84 -7.52 -24.01 7.21
N LEU A 85 -6.50 -23.15 7.11
CA LEU A 85 -5.23 -23.49 6.47
C LEU A 85 -4.45 -24.57 7.24
N GLU A 86 -4.51 -24.58 8.56
CA GLU A 86 -3.93 -25.65 9.38
C GLU A 86 -4.57 -27.00 9.07
N TYR A 87 -5.91 -27.03 8.92
CA TYR A 87 -6.60 -28.23 8.45
C TYR A 87 -6.19 -28.60 7.02
N GLN A 88 -6.02 -27.64 6.12
CA GLN A 88 -5.59 -27.92 4.74
C GLN A 88 -4.17 -28.50 4.65
N ARG A 89 -3.29 -28.21 5.61
CA ARG A 89 -1.91 -28.70 5.65
C ARG A 89 -1.81 -30.23 5.54
N GLN A 90 -2.80 -30.99 6.04
CA GLN A 90 -2.80 -32.45 5.99
C GLN A 90 -2.92 -33.01 4.56
N PHE A 91 -3.56 -32.29 3.65
CA PHE A 91 -3.78 -32.74 2.27
C PHE A 91 -2.57 -32.46 1.37
N ARG A 92 -1.66 -31.58 1.80
CA ARG A 92 -0.43 -31.20 1.06
C ARG A 92 -0.70 -30.80 -0.40
N ASP A 93 -1.84 -30.17 -0.67
CA ASP A 93 -2.20 -29.72 -2.02
C ASP A 93 -1.41 -28.46 -2.38
N LEU A 94 -0.49 -28.60 -3.35
CA LEU A 94 0.32 -27.50 -3.86
C LEU A 94 -0.49 -26.45 -4.62
N ARG A 95 -1.62 -26.81 -5.24
CA ARG A 95 -2.44 -25.86 -5.99
C ARG A 95 -3.09 -24.83 -5.06
N MET A 96 -3.52 -25.29 -3.89
CA MET A 96 -4.05 -24.41 -2.85
C MET A 96 -2.95 -23.48 -2.31
N LEU A 97 -1.72 -24.00 -2.15
CA LEU A 97 -0.57 -23.19 -1.74
C LEU A 97 -0.23 -22.12 -2.79
N ASP A 98 -0.15 -22.49 -4.08
CA ASP A 98 0.11 -21.54 -5.17
C ASP A 98 -0.96 -20.45 -5.24
N THR A 99 -2.23 -20.81 -5.02
CA THR A 99 -3.34 -19.85 -4.95
C THR A 99 -3.16 -18.90 -3.77
N LEU A 100 -2.82 -19.42 -2.59
CA LEU A 100 -2.58 -18.62 -1.39
C LEU A 100 -1.39 -17.66 -1.59
N GLU A 101 -0.29 -18.11 -2.16
CA GLU A 101 0.89 -17.29 -2.42
C GLU A 101 0.61 -16.20 -3.45
N ARG A 102 -0.12 -16.53 -4.53
CA ARG A 102 -0.46 -15.58 -5.59
C ARG A 102 -1.43 -14.50 -5.09
N GLU A 103 -2.55 -14.90 -4.49
CA GLU A 103 -3.58 -13.96 -4.03
C GLU A 103 -3.13 -13.21 -2.76
N GLY A 104 -2.35 -13.87 -1.88
CA GLY A 104 -1.87 -13.31 -0.62
C GLY A 104 -0.60 -12.47 -0.72
N ALA A 105 0.08 -12.40 -1.88
CA ALA A 105 1.40 -11.78 -2.03
C ALA A 105 1.50 -10.36 -1.46
N SER A 106 0.49 -9.52 -1.70
CA SER A 106 0.46 -8.13 -1.21
C SER A 106 0.29 -8.08 0.32
N PHE A 107 -0.56 -8.95 0.86
CA PHE A 107 -0.80 -9.07 2.29
C PHE A 107 0.43 -9.62 3.02
N PHE A 108 1.11 -10.63 2.48
CA PHE A 108 2.37 -11.14 3.05
C PHE A 108 3.46 -10.08 3.08
N ARG A 109 3.60 -9.27 2.01
CA ARG A 109 4.52 -8.11 2.03
C ARG A 109 4.15 -7.10 3.11
N LEU A 110 2.86 -6.86 3.36
CA LEU A 110 2.43 -5.99 4.46
C LEU A 110 2.84 -6.57 5.82
N ILE A 111 2.58 -7.86 6.05
CA ILE A 111 3.00 -8.58 7.26
C ILE A 111 4.51 -8.46 7.47
N ASP A 112 5.31 -8.75 6.44
CA ASP A 112 6.77 -8.69 6.52
C ASP A 112 7.27 -7.29 6.89
N ASN A 113 6.67 -6.24 6.32
CA ASN A 113 7.01 -4.86 6.64
C ASN A 113 6.65 -4.52 8.10
N CYS A 114 5.47 -4.94 8.59
CA CYS A 114 5.07 -4.76 9.98
C CYS A 114 6.01 -5.49 10.95
N LEU A 115 6.34 -6.75 10.68
CA LEU A 115 7.26 -7.55 11.50
C LEU A 115 8.70 -7.03 11.44
N SER A 116 9.15 -6.54 10.29
CA SER A 116 10.45 -5.89 10.14
C SER A 116 10.51 -4.61 10.99
N ARG A 117 9.45 -3.79 10.95
CA ARG A 117 9.34 -2.60 11.79
C ARG A 117 9.37 -2.95 13.28
N GLU A 118 8.64 -3.98 13.68
CA GLU A 118 8.62 -4.44 15.08
C GLU A 118 10.00 -4.92 15.55
N ARG A 119 10.69 -5.75 14.75
CA ARG A 119 12.05 -6.21 15.06
C ARG A 119 13.03 -5.06 15.22
N ARG A 120 12.96 -4.03 14.36
CA ARG A 120 13.82 -2.86 14.45
C ARG A 120 13.51 -2.02 15.69
N ALA A 121 12.24 -1.81 16.02
CA ALA A 121 11.82 -1.05 17.20
C ALA A 121 12.24 -1.74 18.51
N ASN A 122 12.19 -3.08 18.56
CA ASN A 122 12.58 -3.85 19.73
C ASN A 122 14.09 -4.16 19.79
N SER A 123 14.86 -3.75 18.78
CA SER A 123 16.30 -3.97 18.72
C SER A 123 17.06 -2.71 19.14
N SER A 124 17.79 -2.81 20.24
CA SER A 124 18.67 -1.72 20.73
C SER A 124 19.89 -1.46 19.84
N ARG A 125 20.16 -2.35 18.86
CA ARG A 125 21.32 -2.29 17.96
C ARG A 125 20.97 -1.94 16.52
N SER A 126 19.69 -1.76 16.19
CA SER A 126 19.27 -1.46 14.83
C SER A 126 19.44 0.02 14.52
N ALA A 127 19.96 0.33 13.32
CA ALA A 127 20.05 1.70 12.83
C ALA A 127 18.64 2.33 12.75
N PRO A 128 18.49 3.62 13.10
CA PRO A 128 17.22 4.31 13.00
C PRO A 128 16.73 4.32 11.54
N PRO A 129 15.42 4.07 11.29
CA PRO A 129 14.89 4.02 9.95
C PRO A 129 15.05 5.39 9.26
N THR A 130 15.40 5.36 7.98
CA THR A 130 15.36 6.58 7.17
C THR A 130 13.90 6.96 6.92
N THR A 131 13.61 8.26 6.93
CA THR A 131 12.25 8.80 6.79
C THR A 131 11.55 8.46 5.47
N TRP A 132 12.27 7.92 4.49
CA TRP A 132 11.78 7.66 3.13
C TRP A 132 12.05 6.23 2.62
N GLU A 133 12.33 5.28 3.49
CA GLU A 133 12.54 3.89 3.07
C GLU A 133 11.24 3.33 2.45
N ARG A 134 11.27 2.85 1.20
CA ARG A 134 10.07 2.29 0.54
C ARG A 134 9.49 1.09 1.29
N SER A 135 10.34 0.36 2.01
CA SER A 135 9.96 -0.77 2.86
C SER A 135 9.12 -0.36 4.08
N THR A 136 9.27 0.87 4.58
CA THR A 136 8.53 1.35 5.76
C THR A 136 7.23 2.08 5.39
N ALA A 137 7.03 2.42 4.11
CA ALA A 137 5.84 3.14 3.64
C ALA A 137 4.54 2.39 3.96
N ASN A 138 4.48 1.09 3.68
CA ASN A 138 3.28 0.28 3.90
C ASN A 138 3.00 0.00 5.38
N ALA A 139 4.01 0.10 6.24
CA ALA A 139 3.90 -0.13 7.67
C ALA A 139 3.89 1.17 8.48
N MET A 140 3.71 2.36 7.86
CA MET A 140 3.86 3.66 8.53
C MET A 140 2.88 3.88 9.70
N PHE A 141 1.66 3.34 9.60
CA PHE A 141 0.64 3.42 10.65
C PHE A 141 0.68 2.26 11.66
N TYR A 142 1.56 1.28 11.44
CA TYR A 142 1.71 0.14 12.35
C TYR A 142 2.40 0.59 13.65
N ARG A 143 1.72 0.40 14.78
CA ARG A 143 2.28 0.63 16.11
C ARG A 143 2.88 -0.67 16.64
N THR A 144 4.14 -0.62 17.06
CA THR A 144 4.87 -1.79 17.56
C THR A 144 4.43 -2.13 18.97
N ARG A 145 4.44 -3.42 19.32
CA ARG A 145 4.17 -3.85 20.69
C ARG A 145 5.36 -3.49 21.58
N PRO A 146 5.13 -3.14 22.86
CA PRO A 146 6.23 -2.88 23.80
C PRO A 146 7.10 -4.12 23.97
N ASN A 147 8.40 -3.89 24.17
CA ASN A 147 9.35 -4.97 24.43
C ASN A 147 8.99 -5.67 25.75
N PRO A 148 9.03 -7.01 25.83
CA PRO A 148 8.83 -7.74 27.08
C PRO A 148 9.63 -7.19 28.26
N SER A 149 10.87 -6.74 28.04
CA SER A 149 11.72 -6.16 29.10
C SER A 149 11.19 -4.87 29.70
N ASP A 150 10.39 -4.11 28.93
CA ASP A 150 9.86 -2.80 29.34
C ASP A 150 8.49 -2.93 30.03
N ARG A 151 7.92 -4.15 30.08
CA ARG A 151 6.61 -4.42 30.70
C ARG A 151 6.70 -4.73 32.19
N ASP A 152 7.88 -5.11 32.68
CA ASP A 152 8.10 -5.56 34.06
C ASP A 152 8.73 -4.48 34.96
N THR A 153 8.91 -3.25 34.44
CA THR A 153 9.39 -2.06 35.17
C THR A 153 8.30 -1.02 35.32
#